data_AF-A0A7S2Y1E4-F1
#
_entry.id   AF-A0A7S2Y1E4-F1
#
_cell.length_a   1.000
_cell.length_b   1.000
_cell.length_c   1.000
_cell.angle_alpha   90.00
_cell.angle_beta   90.00
_cell.angle_gamma   90.00
#
_symmetry.space_group_name_H-M   'P 1'
#
loop_
_entity.id
_entity.type
_entity.pdbx_description
1 polymer ?
#
loop_
_entity_poly.entity_id
_entity_poly.type
_entity_poly.pdbx_seq_one_letter_code
_entity_poly.pdbx_strand_id
1 'polypeptide(L)'
;PVVKRLQSSVVILDSPHHHQQQHRNIMTSTSSNDDDNTSTPPQLAQQSVSDFCTALASKQPTPGGGAAAAVGAALGGAAASMSAAYTQRKKDVESGAAAHATTLQAQIDITALLQMADDDQQAYQALQATWKKDCALTPDEIAAVQARALEVPTVLVQACHARIVAIHNFL
;
A
#
# COMPACT_ATOMS: atom_id res chain seq x y z
N PRO A 1 -16.42 55.21 -10.17
CA PRO A 1 -15.86 54.67 -8.91
C PRO A 1 -14.63 53.78 -9.22
N VAL A 2 -13.42 54.33 -9.38
CA VAL A 2 -12.47 54.77 -8.33
C VAL A 2 -11.85 53.57 -7.57
N VAL A 3 -10.60 53.21 -7.98
CA VAL A 3 -9.40 52.99 -7.12
C VAL A 3 -9.28 51.61 -6.41
N LYS A 4 -8.14 50.91 -6.30
CA LYS A 4 -6.71 51.08 -6.66
C LYS A 4 -6.04 49.70 -6.67
N ARG A 5 -5.06 49.51 -7.56
CA ARG A 5 -4.02 48.47 -7.48
C ARG A 5 -2.87 49.07 -6.66
N LEU A 6 -2.42 48.41 -5.59
CA LEU A 6 -1.24 48.80 -4.82
C LEU A 6 -0.10 47.83 -5.15
N GLN A 7 0.92 48.34 -5.85
CA GLN A 7 2.25 47.74 -5.89
C GLN A 7 3.07 48.36 -4.75
N SER A 8 3.78 47.52 -3.99
CA SER A 8 4.82 47.96 -3.07
C SER A 8 6.16 47.43 -3.57
N SER A 9 7.03 48.35 -3.95
CA SER A 9 8.48 48.17 -4.08
C SER A 9 9.16 48.77 -2.84
N VAL A 10 10.51 48.67 -2.77
CA VAL A 10 11.46 49.37 -1.85
C VAL A 10 11.80 48.53 -0.60
N VAL A 11 13.05 48.26 -0.18
CA VAL A 11 14.38 48.72 -0.61
C VAL A 11 15.48 47.80 -0.06
N ILE A 12 16.64 47.82 -0.74
CA ILE A 12 17.92 47.19 -0.39
C ILE A 12 18.60 47.97 0.76
N LEU A 13 19.11 47.26 1.77
CA LEU A 13 20.08 47.80 2.73
C LEU A 13 21.36 46.95 2.72
N ASP A 14 22.49 47.65 2.74
CA ASP A 14 23.85 47.17 2.50
C ASP A 14 24.69 47.13 3.81
N SER A 15 25.36 45.98 4.03
CA SER A 15 26.66 45.74 4.73
C SER A 15 26.90 46.16 6.22
N PRO A 16 27.99 45.71 6.93
CA PRO A 16 29.24 45.07 6.47
C PRO A 16 29.90 43.94 7.33
N HIS A 17 30.99 43.37 6.76
CA HIS A 17 32.19 42.72 7.35
C HIS A 17 32.17 41.24 7.84
N HIS A 18 32.85 40.34 7.12
CA HIS A 18 34.27 39.99 7.38
C HIS A 18 34.80 38.93 6.39
N HIS A 19 36.05 39.13 5.96
CA HIS A 19 36.85 38.20 5.17
C HIS A 19 37.10 36.88 5.91
N GLN A 20 36.83 35.74 5.27
CA GLN A 20 37.65 34.55 5.48
C GLN A 20 37.65 33.66 4.23
N GLN A 21 38.82 33.56 3.61
CA GLN A 21 39.17 32.49 2.67
C GLN A 21 39.05 31.15 3.37
N GLN A 22 38.51 30.12 2.71
CA GLN A 22 38.92 28.72 2.91
C GLN A 22 38.34 27.79 1.81
N HIS A 23 39.29 27.20 1.07
CA HIS A 23 39.29 25.91 0.36
C HIS A 23 38.16 25.53 -0.62
N ARG A 24 38.55 25.65 -1.90
CA ARG A 24 38.07 24.91 -3.06
C ARG A 24 38.16 23.40 -2.82
N ASN A 25 37.03 22.74 -2.56
CA ASN A 25 36.89 21.29 -2.72
C ASN A 25 36.19 20.99 -4.05
N ILE A 26 36.92 20.29 -4.91
CA ILE A 26 36.45 19.71 -6.16
C ILE A 26 35.48 18.59 -5.79
N MET A 27 34.17 18.83 -5.91
CA MET A 27 33.16 17.78 -5.88
C MET A 27 33.02 17.29 -7.33
N THR A 28 33.65 16.17 -7.63
CA THR A 28 33.47 15.44 -8.88
C THR A 28 31.99 15.06 -9.01
N SER A 29 31.36 15.61 -10.05
CA SER A 29 30.08 15.15 -10.58
C SER A 29 30.24 13.72 -11.12
N THR A 30 29.75 12.73 -10.40
CA THR A 30 29.36 11.45 -10.98
C THR A 30 27.85 11.40 -11.01
N SER A 31 27.29 11.87 -12.12
CA SER A 31 25.96 11.49 -12.58
C SER A 31 26.01 10.00 -12.89
N SER A 32 25.45 9.18 -11.99
CA SER A 32 25.05 7.82 -12.34
C SER A 32 23.60 7.90 -12.80
N ASN A 33 23.43 7.99 -14.12
CA ASN A 33 22.17 7.62 -14.76
C ASN A 33 22.07 6.09 -14.66
N ASP A 34 21.35 5.61 -13.65
CA ASP A 34 20.88 4.23 -13.61
C ASP A 34 19.49 4.20 -14.29
N ASP A 35 19.51 4.25 -15.63
CA ASP A 35 18.37 3.83 -16.46
C ASP A 35 18.32 2.29 -16.47
N ASP A 36 18.02 1.67 -15.33
CA ASP A 36 17.57 0.27 -15.28
C ASP A 36 16.05 0.25 -15.44
N ASN A 37 15.60 0.44 -16.69
CA ASN A 37 14.20 0.27 -17.06
C ASN A 37 13.86 -1.23 -17.21
N THR A 38 13.94 -1.94 -16.09
CA THR A 38 13.24 -3.21 -15.85
C THR A 38 12.40 -3.11 -14.58
N SER A 39 11.76 -1.95 -14.37
CA SER A 39 10.92 -1.71 -13.20
C SER A 39 9.73 -2.67 -13.20
N THR A 40 9.85 -3.77 -12.46
CA THR A 40 8.70 -4.54 -11.99
C THR A 40 7.68 -3.54 -11.44
N PRO A 41 6.43 -3.53 -11.92
CA PRO A 41 5.43 -2.58 -11.45
C PRO A 41 5.36 -2.65 -9.92
N PRO A 42 5.28 -1.50 -9.22
CA PRO A 42 5.31 -1.48 -7.77
C PRO A 42 4.18 -2.35 -7.22
N GLN A 43 4.52 -3.15 -6.21
CA GLN A 43 3.55 -3.93 -5.45
C GLN A 43 2.40 -3.02 -5.01
N LEU A 44 1.16 -3.48 -5.17
CA LEU A 44 -0.05 -2.78 -4.77
C LEU A 44 0.00 -2.41 -3.29
N ALA A 45 0.57 -3.29 -2.47
CA ALA A 45 0.81 -3.06 -1.04
C ALA A 45 1.65 -1.81 -0.72
N GLN A 46 2.49 -1.37 -1.66
CA GLN A 46 3.45 -0.26 -1.48
C GLN A 46 2.98 1.04 -2.16
N GLN A 47 1.86 1.03 -2.86
CA GLN A 47 1.31 2.22 -3.49
C GLN A 47 0.71 3.16 -2.44
N SER A 48 0.73 4.46 -2.74
CA SER A 48 -0.11 5.38 -1.97
C SER A 48 -1.58 5.03 -2.18
N VAL A 49 -2.44 5.32 -1.19
CA VAL A 49 -3.89 5.12 -1.32
C VAL A 49 -4.43 5.83 -2.57
N SER A 50 -3.91 7.03 -2.87
CA SER A 50 -4.29 7.81 -4.05
C SER A 50 -3.93 7.09 -5.36
N ASP A 51 -2.73 6.53 -5.45
CA ASP A 51 -2.26 5.83 -6.66
C ASP A 51 -3.03 4.54 -6.86
N PHE A 52 -3.24 3.77 -5.79
CA PHE A 52 -4.05 2.56 -5.83
C PHE A 52 -5.47 2.85 -6.31
N CYS A 53 -6.14 3.87 -5.75
CA CYS A 53 -7.48 4.27 -6.18
C CYS A 53 -7.51 4.74 -7.64
N THR A 54 -6.48 5.47 -8.08
CA THR A 54 -6.37 5.93 -9.48
C THR A 54 -6.20 4.75 -10.43
N ALA A 55 -5.36 3.77 -10.08
CA ALA A 55 -5.15 2.57 -10.87
C ALA A 55 -6.42 1.70 -10.93
N LEU A 56 -7.08 1.49 -9.78
CA LEU A 56 -8.34 0.74 -9.67
C LEU A 56 -9.48 1.36 -10.50
N ALA A 57 -9.54 2.70 -10.59
CA ALA A 57 -10.54 3.41 -11.38
C ALA A 57 -10.22 3.48 -12.88
N SER A 58 -9.04 3.02 -13.29
CA SER A 58 -8.59 3.12 -14.67
C SER A 58 -9.24 2.07 -15.59
N LYS A 59 -9.13 2.27 -16.91
CA LYS A 59 -9.56 1.28 -17.91
C LYS A 59 -8.49 0.21 -18.11
N GLN A 60 -8.03 -0.40 -17.03
CA GLN A 60 -7.06 -1.49 -17.02
C GLN A 60 -7.64 -2.71 -16.30
N PRO A 61 -7.21 -3.93 -16.68
CA PRO A 61 -7.70 -5.16 -16.05
C PRO A 61 -7.30 -5.31 -14.57
N THR A 62 -6.22 -4.66 -14.12
CA THR A 62 -5.69 -4.74 -12.76
C THR A 62 -5.22 -3.36 -12.27
N PRO A 63 -5.32 -3.05 -10.96
CA PRO A 63 -5.91 -3.87 -9.89
C PRO A 63 -7.42 -4.03 -10.02
N GLY A 64 -7.95 -5.18 -9.59
CA GLY A 64 -9.36 -5.54 -9.68
C GLY A 64 -10.09 -5.55 -8.34
N GLY A 65 -11.30 -6.11 -8.33
CA GLY A 65 -12.12 -6.20 -7.12
C GLY A 65 -11.53 -7.07 -6.00
N GLY A 66 -10.77 -8.12 -6.35
CA GLY A 66 -10.08 -8.97 -5.37
C GLY A 66 -8.98 -8.20 -4.64
N ALA A 67 -8.12 -7.51 -5.40
CA ALA A 67 -7.14 -6.59 -4.84
C ALA A 67 -7.77 -5.49 -3.96
N ALA A 68 -8.87 -4.88 -4.41
CA ALA A 68 -9.60 -3.89 -3.62
C ALA A 68 -10.17 -4.49 -2.31
N ALA A 69 -10.71 -5.70 -2.35
CA ALA A 69 -11.21 -6.40 -1.17
C ALA A 69 -10.09 -6.72 -0.18
N ALA A 70 -8.91 -7.12 -0.66
CA ALA A 70 -7.73 -7.37 0.17
C ALA A 70 -7.24 -6.10 0.87
N VAL A 71 -7.12 -4.98 0.15
CA VAL A 71 -6.79 -3.66 0.74
C VAL A 71 -7.87 -3.23 1.75
N GLY A 72 -9.15 -3.39 1.42
CA GLY A 72 -10.25 -3.10 2.35
C GLY A 72 -10.18 -3.93 3.64
N ALA A 73 -9.85 -5.22 3.53
CA ALA A 73 -9.66 -6.09 4.68
C ALA A 73 -8.44 -5.65 5.52
N ALA A 74 -7.37 -5.17 4.89
CA ALA A 74 -6.17 -4.65 5.57
C ALA A 74 -6.53 -3.40 6.39
N LEU A 75 -7.25 -2.45 5.79
CA LEU A 75 -7.76 -1.26 6.47
C LEU A 75 -8.65 -1.61 7.67
N GLY A 76 -9.58 -2.55 7.48
CA GLY A 76 -10.48 -3.00 8.55
C GLY A 76 -9.76 -3.59 9.75
N GLY A 77 -8.76 -4.45 9.52
CA GLY A 77 -7.98 -4.99 10.65
C GLY A 77 -6.97 -4.01 11.23
N ALA A 78 -6.44 -3.05 10.45
CA ALA A 78 -5.67 -1.95 11.01
C ALA A 78 -6.50 -1.15 12.02
N ALA A 79 -7.75 -0.83 11.67
CA ALA A 79 -8.69 -0.16 12.57
C ALA A 79 -9.03 -1.01 13.82
N ALA A 80 -9.22 -2.32 13.65
CA ALA A 80 -9.45 -3.23 14.77
C ALA A 80 -8.23 -3.34 15.70
N SER A 81 -7.03 -3.44 15.14
CA SER A 81 -5.76 -3.49 15.88
C SER A 81 -5.51 -2.20 16.65
N MET A 82 -5.86 -1.05 16.07
CA MET A 82 -5.81 0.24 16.75
C MET A 82 -6.79 0.26 17.94
N SER A 83 -8.03 -0.19 17.75
CA SER A 83 -9.02 -0.28 18.83
C SER A 83 -8.53 -1.18 19.97
N ALA A 84 -7.95 -2.33 19.66
CA ALA A 84 -7.34 -3.23 20.64
C ALA A 84 -6.15 -2.59 21.38
N ALA A 85 -5.31 -1.82 20.69
CA ALA A 85 -4.19 -1.12 21.30
C ALA A 85 -4.61 -0.12 22.38
N TYR A 86 -5.82 0.46 22.26
CA TYR A 86 -6.39 1.35 23.27
C TYR A 86 -7.09 0.63 24.45
N THR A 87 -7.21 -0.71 24.40
CA THR A 87 -7.88 -1.54 25.41
C THR A 87 -6.87 -2.20 26.34
N GLN A 88 -6.11 -1.40 27.08
CA GLN A 88 -5.01 -1.85 27.95
C GLN A 88 -5.00 -1.18 29.34
N ARG A 89 -6.08 -0.50 29.74
CA ARG A 89 -6.14 0.20 31.04
C ARG A 89 -6.39 -0.78 32.17
N LYS A 90 -6.16 -0.35 33.41
CA LYS A 90 -6.41 -1.16 34.62
C LYS A 90 -7.82 -1.81 34.62
N LYS A 91 -8.86 -1.04 34.31
CA LYS A 91 -10.23 -1.56 34.21
C LYS A 91 -10.42 -2.61 33.10
N ASP A 92 -9.65 -2.50 32.01
CA ASP A 92 -9.71 -3.42 30.87
C ASP A 92 -8.97 -4.72 31.20
N VAL A 93 -7.93 -4.67 32.05
CA VAL A 93 -7.27 -5.85 32.64
C VAL A 93 -8.20 -6.55 33.62
N GLU A 94 -8.83 -5.80 34.52
CA GLU A 94 -9.76 -6.34 35.53
C GLU A 94 -11.00 -7.00 34.91
N SER A 95 -11.48 -6.49 33.78
CA SER A 95 -12.61 -7.08 33.04
C SER A 95 -12.22 -8.24 32.10
N GLY A 96 -10.92 -8.47 31.87
CA GLY A 96 -10.41 -9.44 30.89
C GLY A 96 -10.36 -8.92 29.43
N ALA A 97 -10.89 -7.73 29.15
CA ALA A 97 -10.87 -7.13 27.81
C ALA A 97 -9.45 -6.96 27.23
N ALA A 98 -8.45 -6.69 28.09
CA ALA A 98 -7.05 -6.59 27.67
C ALA A 98 -6.48 -7.91 27.11
N ALA A 99 -6.97 -9.07 27.59
CA ALA A 99 -6.57 -10.37 27.07
C ALA A 99 -7.17 -10.63 25.67
N HIS A 100 -8.44 -10.25 25.47
CA HIS A 100 -9.09 -10.29 24.16
C HIS A 100 -8.39 -9.35 23.16
N ALA A 101 -8.02 -8.13 23.60
CA ALA A 101 -7.28 -7.18 22.79
C ALA A 101 -5.92 -7.73 22.34
N THR A 102 -5.16 -8.33 23.26
CA THR A 102 -3.87 -8.97 22.96
C THR A 102 -4.03 -10.11 21.95
N THR A 103 -5.07 -10.93 22.11
CA THR A 103 -5.38 -12.02 21.19
C THR A 103 -5.71 -11.50 19.78
N LEU A 104 -6.55 -10.46 19.69
CA LEU A 104 -6.89 -9.85 18.41
C LEU A 104 -5.65 -9.29 17.71
N GLN A 105 -4.78 -8.56 18.42
CA GLN A 105 -3.56 -8.01 17.84
C GLN A 105 -2.62 -9.11 17.30
N ALA A 106 -2.57 -10.28 17.95
CA ALA A 106 -1.78 -11.42 17.48
C ALA A 106 -2.40 -12.11 16.24
N GLN A 107 -3.71 -11.99 16.04
CA GLN A 107 -4.43 -12.62 14.93
C GLN A 107 -4.53 -11.74 13.68
N ILE A 108 -4.41 -10.42 13.82
CA ILE A 108 -4.51 -9.49 12.70
C ILE A 108 -3.14 -9.30 12.05
N ASP A 109 -2.92 -10.04 10.97
CA ASP A 109 -1.81 -9.78 10.04
C ASP A 109 -2.27 -8.82 8.93
N ILE A 110 -1.75 -7.59 8.95
CA ILE A 110 -2.05 -6.56 7.94
C ILE A 110 -1.20 -6.80 6.69
N THR A 111 0.06 -7.21 6.87
CA THR A 111 1.00 -7.44 5.79
C THR A 111 0.54 -8.58 4.89
N ALA A 112 0.09 -9.69 5.49
CA ALA A 112 -0.44 -10.83 4.73
C ALA A 112 -1.65 -10.43 3.86
N LEU A 113 -2.52 -9.55 4.33
CA LEU A 113 -3.65 -9.09 3.52
C LEU A 113 -3.26 -8.15 2.40
N LEU A 114 -2.30 -7.25 2.64
CA LEU A 114 -1.80 -6.40 1.57
C LEU A 114 -1.12 -7.27 0.49
N GLN A 115 -0.40 -8.33 0.89
CA GLN A 115 0.16 -9.31 -0.04
C GLN A 115 -0.92 -10.04 -0.86
N MET A 116 -2.09 -10.34 -0.27
CA MET A 116 -3.20 -10.94 -1.04
C MET A 116 -3.71 -10.04 -2.18
N ALA A 117 -3.52 -8.71 -2.09
CA ALA A 117 -3.84 -7.81 -3.21
C ALA A 117 -2.87 -8.02 -4.38
N ASP A 118 -1.57 -8.16 -4.08
CA ASP A 118 -0.55 -8.48 -5.08
C ASP A 118 -0.77 -9.88 -5.68
N ASP A 119 -1.15 -10.85 -4.86
CA ASP A 119 -1.44 -12.21 -5.31
C ASP A 119 -2.63 -12.25 -6.29
N ASP A 120 -3.69 -11.45 -6.05
CA ASP A 120 -4.84 -11.31 -6.95
C ASP A 120 -4.41 -10.72 -8.30
N GLN A 121 -3.63 -9.64 -8.27
CA GLN A 121 -3.11 -9.03 -9.49
C GLN A 121 -2.24 -10.01 -10.27
N GLN A 122 -1.32 -10.71 -9.61
CA GLN A 122 -0.40 -11.66 -10.26
C GLN A 122 -1.15 -12.86 -10.85
N ALA A 123 -2.09 -13.44 -10.10
CA ALA A 123 -2.88 -14.56 -10.57
C ALA A 123 -3.76 -14.18 -11.77
N TYR A 124 -4.34 -12.98 -11.77
CA TYR A 124 -5.12 -12.49 -12.90
C TYR A 124 -4.25 -12.15 -14.12
N GLN A 125 -3.05 -11.60 -13.92
CA GLN A 125 -2.09 -11.37 -15.01
C GLN A 125 -1.64 -12.68 -15.65
N ALA A 126 -1.35 -13.71 -14.85
CA ALA A 126 -1.03 -15.05 -15.34
C ALA A 126 -2.20 -15.65 -16.13
N LEU A 127 -3.43 -15.53 -15.61
CA LEU A 127 -4.64 -15.99 -16.30
C LEU A 127 -4.82 -15.29 -17.66
N GLN A 128 -4.66 -13.97 -17.71
CA GLN A 128 -4.75 -13.22 -18.97
C GLN A 128 -3.72 -13.65 -20.00
N ALA A 129 -2.51 -14.03 -19.57
CA ALA A 129 -1.48 -14.54 -20.46
C ALA A 129 -1.92 -15.84 -21.17
N THR A 130 -2.76 -16.66 -20.52
CA THR A 130 -3.30 -17.89 -21.13
C THR A 130 -4.28 -17.64 -22.28
N TRP A 131 -4.88 -16.44 -22.36
CA TRP A 131 -5.83 -16.08 -23.41
C TRP A 131 -5.18 -15.58 -24.70
N LYS A 132 -3.86 -15.35 -24.66
CA LYS A 132 -3.11 -14.90 -25.84
C LYS A 132 -2.97 -16.04 -26.85
N LYS A 133 -3.03 -15.70 -28.14
CA LYS A 133 -2.96 -16.68 -29.24
C LYS A 133 -1.63 -17.44 -29.30
N ASP A 134 -0.57 -16.82 -28.79
CA ASP A 134 0.80 -17.33 -28.71
C ASP A 134 1.15 -17.92 -27.33
N CYS A 135 0.15 -18.25 -26.51
CA CYS A 135 0.37 -18.91 -25.23
C CYS A 135 1.16 -20.22 -25.44
N ALA A 136 2.33 -20.30 -24.82
CA ALA A 136 3.22 -21.46 -24.90
C ALA A 136 2.94 -22.54 -23.84
N LEU A 137 1.99 -22.28 -22.92
CA LEU A 137 1.64 -23.20 -21.85
C LEU A 137 0.87 -24.40 -22.40
N THR A 138 1.19 -25.57 -21.86
CA THR A 138 0.44 -26.80 -22.08
C THR A 138 -0.96 -26.73 -21.45
N PRO A 139 -1.90 -27.60 -21.83
CA PRO A 139 -3.22 -27.65 -21.21
C PRO A 139 -3.19 -27.81 -19.68
N ASP A 140 -2.27 -28.60 -19.15
CA ASP A 140 -2.13 -28.83 -17.70
C ASP A 140 -1.61 -27.58 -16.96
N GLU A 141 -0.66 -26.85 -17.57
CA GLU A 141 -0.18 -25.58 -17.03
C GLU A 141 -1.26 -24.49 -17.05
N ILE A 142 -2.07 -24.44 -18.11
CA ILE A 142 -3.22 -23.53 -18.18
C ILE A 142 -4.23 -23.88 -17.08
N ALA A 143 -4.53 -25.17 -16.86
CA ALA A 143 -5.41 -25.61 -15.80
C ALA A 143 -4.88 -25.22 -14.41
N ALA A 144 -3.57 -25.31 -14.18
CA ALA A 144 -2.94 -24.88 -12.94
C ALA A 144 -3.06 -23.35 -12.71
N VAL A 145 -2.85 -22.54 -13.76
CA VAL A 145 -3.04 -21.08 -13.69
C VAL A 145 -4.50 -20.72 -13.39
N GLN A 146 -5.45 -21.39 -14.04
CA GLN A 146 -6.88 -21.19 -13.77
C GLN A 146 -7.26 -21.58 -12.34
N ALA A 147 -6.75 -22.72 -11.85
CA ALA A 147 -6.97 -23.16 -10.48
C ALA A 147 -6.43 -22.13 -9.48
N ARG A 148 -5.23 -21.58 -9.72
CA ARG A 148 -4.65 -20.55 -8.86
C ARG A 148 -5.48 -19.27 -8.86
N ALA A 149 -5.95 -18.81 -10.02
CA ALA A 149 -6.78 -17.63 -10.13
C ALA A 149 -8.14 -17.78 -9.38
N LEU A 150 -8.66 -19.00 -9.27
CA LEU A 150 -9.86 -19.30 -8.46
C LEU A 150 -9.56 -19.44 -6.96
N GLU A 151 -8.35 -19.90 -6.62
CA GLU A 151 -7.93 -20.09 -5.23
C GLU A 151 -7.74 -18.75 -4.49
N VAL A 152 -7.11 -17.76 -5.12
CA VAL A 152 -6.81 -16.46 -4.51
C VAL A 152 -8.04 -15.79 -3.85
N PRO A 153 -9.18 -15.58 -4.55
CA PRO A 153 -10.36 -14.99 -3.93
C PRO A 153 -10.95 -15.87 -2.82
N THR A 154 -10.80 -17.19 -2.90
CA THR A 154 -11.26 -18.12 -1.85
C THR A 154 -10.44 -17.94 -0.57
N VAL A 155 -9.12 -17.88 -0.69
CA VAL A 155 -8.19 -17.62 0.43
C VAL A 155 -8.49 -16.26 1.06
N LEU A 156 -8.74 -15.23 0.25
CA LEU A 156 -9.10 -13.90 0.73
C LEU A 156 -10.40 -13.91 1.55
N VAL A 157 -11.46 -14.57 1.07
CA VAL A 157 -12.73 -14.68 1.81
C VAL A 157 -12.53 -15.41 3.14
N GLN A 158 -11.75 -16.48 3.16
CA GLN A 158 -11.42 -17.21 4.39
C GLN A 158 -10.66 -16.32 5.39
N ALA A 159 -9.68 -15.54 4.90
CA ALA A 159 -8.95 -14.58 5.72
C ALA A 159 -9.88 -13.49 6.28
N CYS A 160 -10.76 -12.93 5.45
CA CYS A 160 -11.77 -11.97 5.89
C CYS A 160 -12.67 -12.55 6.99
N HIS A 161 -13.18 -13.77 6.79
CA HIS A 161 -14.04 -14.45 7.74
C HIS A 161 -13.33 -14.68 9.09
N ALA A 162 -12.11 -15.23 9.07
CA ALA A 162 -11.33 -15.46 10.29
C ALA A 162 -11.14 -14.17 11.11
N ARG A 163 -10.94 -13.04 10.42
CA ARG A 163 -10.77 -11.73 11.08
C ARG A 163 -12.07 -11.16 11.59
N ILE A 164 -13.18 -11.33 10.88
CA ILE A 164 -14.51 -10.95 11.38
C ILE A 164 -14.80 -11.69 12.69
N VAL A 165 -14.49 -12.99 12.75
CA VAL A 165 -14.62 -13.77 13.99
C VAL A 165 -13.68 -13.26 15.08
N ALA A 166 -12.41 -12.97 14.77
CA ALA A 166 -11.46 -12.41 15.73
C ALA A 166 -11.94 -11.06 16.31
N ILE A 167 -12.43 -10.17 15.44
CA ILE A 167 -12.97 -8.86 15.83
C ILE A 167 -14.22 -9.05 16.68
N HIS A 168 -15.13 -9.95 16.29
CA HIS A 168 -16.32 -10.25 17.07
C HIS A 168 -16.00 -10.76 18.48
N ASN A 169 -14.97 -11.59 18.61
CA ASN A 169 -14.52 -12.11 19.92
C ASN A 169 -13.80 -11.06 20.78
N PHE A 170 -13.41 -9.93 20.20
CA PHE A 170 -12.80 -8.80 20.91
C PHE A 170 -13.83 -7.79 21.42
N LEU A 171 -14.92 -7.59 20.66
CA LEU A 171 -16.02 -6.68 21.01
C LEU A 171 -16.81 -7.18 22.23
#